data_AF-A0A9P5ZH17-F1
#
_entry.id   AF-A0A9P5ZH17-F1
#
_cell.length_a   1.000
_cell.length_b   1.000
_cell.length_c   1.000
_cell.angle_alpha   90.00
_cell.angle_beta   90.00
_cell.angle_gamma   90.00
#
_symmetry.space_group_name_H-M   'P 1'
#
loop_
_entity.id
_entity.type
_entity.pdbx_description
1 polymer ?
#
loop_
_entity_poly.entity_id
_entity_poly.type
_entity_poly.pdbx_seq_one_letter_code
_entity_poly.pdbx_strand_id
1 'polypeptide(L)'
;MPPFTAAPKTRSQSDIPQSYVRDHLRVLGTFFQLIQANPDEQLLDEFFQRSTYRLQLWVEKIISTSDEGQKPLQDHELPPLDVALALHSLMLSPRRYFEDSVIRFKQLKRVSEYPLSMIVCFVT
;
A
#
# COMPACT_ATOMS: atom_id res chain seq x y z
N MET A 1 10.40 46.84 4.38
CA MET A 1 9.51 45.83 3.79
C MET A 1 10.10 44.46 4.10
N PRO A 2 9.40 43.55 4.78
CA PRO A 2 9.89 42.18 4.95
C PRO A 2 9.77 41.41 3.62
N PRO A 3 10.66 40.45 3.33
CA PRO A 3 10.58 39.65 2.13
C PRO A 3 9.40 38.68 2.21
N PHE A 4 8.64 38.59 1.12
CA PHE A 4 7.57 37.62 0.94
C PHE A 4 8.12 36.20 1.11
N THR A 5 7.68 35.51 2.16
CA THR A 5 7.91 34.08 2.35
C THR A 5 7.24 33.34 1.20
N ALA A 6 8.02 32.67 0.36
CA ALA A 6 7.50 31.88 -0.75
C ALA A 6 6.54 30.82 -0.21
N ALA A 7 5.33 30.78 -0.78
CA ALA A 7 4.33 29.77 -0.46
C ALA A 7 4.91 28.35 -0.68
N PRO A 8 4.55 27.36 0.15
CA PRO A 8 4.99 25.98 -0.05
C PRO A 8 4.53 25.51 -1.44
N LYS A 9 5.48 25.08 -2.27
CA LYS A 9 5.22 24.55 -3.61
C LYS A 9 4.23 23.40 -3.50
N THR A 10 3.02 23.60 -3.98
CA THR A 10 2.04 22.54 -4.20
C THR A 10 2.65 21.55 -5.20
N ARG A 11 2.96 20.35 -4.73
CA ARG A 11 3.46 19.24 -5.54
C ARG A 11 2.43 18.96 -6.63
N SER A 12 2.72 19.33 -7.88
CA SER A 12 1.83 19.05 -9.00
C SER A 12 1.72 17.55 -9.17
N GLN A 13 0.50 17.07 -9.41
CA GLN A 13 0.11 15.66 -9.53
C GLN A 13 0.74 14.93 -10.74
N SER A 14 1.72 15.56 -11.41
CA SER A 14 2.10 15.31 -12.81
C SER A 14 3.37 14.47 -13.03
N ASP A 15 4.06 14.02 -11.98
CA ASP A 15 5.32 13.25 -12.10
C ASP A 15 5.20 11.80 -11.60
N ILE A 16 4.05 11.14 -11.84
CA ILE A 16 3.95 9.70 -11.56
C ILE A 16 4.55 8.94 -12.77
N PRO A 17 5.63 8.15 -12.58
CA PRO A 17 6.20 7.36 -13.68
C PRO A 17 5.16 6.39 -14.26
N GLN A 18 5.08 6.31 -15.59
CA GLN A 18 4.13 5.40 -16.26
C GLN A 18 4.33 3.93 -15.87
N SER A 19 5.55 3.54 -15.50
CA SER A 19 5.85 2.21 -14.96
C SER A 19 5.02 1.91 -13.71
N TYR A 20 4.86 2.87 -12.80
CA TYR A 20 4.10 2.73 -11.56
C TYR A 20 2.60 2.48 -11.83
N VAL A 21 2.04 3.19 -12.82
CA VAL A 21 0.65 3.01 -13.25
C VAL A 21 0.45 1.62 -13.88
N ARG A 22 1.36 1.21 -14.76
CA ARG A 22 1.34 -0.12 -15.38
C ARG A 22 1.42 -1.23 -14.33
N ASP A 23 2.29 -1.05 -13.35
CA ASP A 23 2.54 -2.02 -12.30
C ASP A 23 1.29 -2.17 -11.41
N HIS A 24 0.61 -1.08 -11.08
CA HIS A 24 -0.71 -1.09 -10.45
C HIS A 24 -1.74 -1.90 -11.25
N LEU A 25 -1.86 -1.63 -12.56
CA LEU A 25 -2.84 -2.29 -13.40
C LEU A 25 -2.59 -3.80 -13.53
N ARG A 26 -1.33 -4.25 -13.49
CA ARG A 26 -0.99 -5.68 -13.50
C ARG A 26 -1.42 -6.40 -12.23
N VAL A 27 -1.19 -5.78 -11.08
CA VAL A 27 -1.63 -6.33 -9.79
C VAL A 27 -3.16 -6.44 -9.75
N LEU A 28 -3.86 -5.37 -10.16
CA LEU A 28 -5.33 -5.37 -10.25
C LEU A 28 -5.86 -6.41 -11.24
N GLY A 29 -5.24 -6.52 -12.42
CA GLY A 29 -5.65 -7.49 -13.45
C GLY A 29 -5.50 -8.94 -12.97
N THR A 30 -4.40 -9.25 -12.29
CA THR A 30 -4.17 -10.61 -11.76
C THR A 30 -5.14 -10.93 -10.63
N PHE A 31 -5.41 -9.96 -9.76
CA PHE A 31 -6.41 -10.12 -8.71
C PHE A 31 -7.81 -10.38 -9.27
N PHE A 32 -8.20 -9.62 -10.30
CA PHE A 32 -9.47 -9.82 -10.99
C PHE A 32 -9.57 -11.21 -11.61
N GLN A 33 -8.50 -11.70 -12.24
CA GLN A 33 -8.44 -13.06 -12.80
C GLN A 33 -8.57 -14.14 -11.71
N LEU A 34 -7.91 -13.96 -10.56
CA LEU A 34 -8.00 -14.89 -9.42
C LEU A 34 -9.42 -14.98 -8.87
N ILE A 35 -10.13 -13.85 -8.75
CA ILE A 35 -11.53 -13.81 -8.34
C ILE A 35 -12.42 -14.51 -9.38
N GLN A 36 -12.22 -14.23 -10.67
CA GLN A 36 -13.03 -14.88 -11.71
C GLN A 36 -12.81 -16.39 -11.77
N ALA A 37 -11.58 -16.86 -11.52
CA ALA A 37 -11.27 -18.29 -11.48
C ALA A 37 -11.85 -19.00 -10.25
N ASN A 38 -12.15 -18.26 -9.17
CA ASN A 38 -12.65 -18.79 -7.91
C ASN A 38 -13.90 -18.00 -7.47
N PRO A 39 -15.08 -18.29 -8.05
CA PRO A 39 -16.31 -17.55 -7.75
C PRO A 39 -16.93 -17.90 -6.39
N ASP A 40 -16.26 -18.71 -5.58
CA ASP A 40 -16.74 -19.10 -4.26
C ASP A 40 -16.62 -17.91 -3.29
N GLU A 41 -17.78 -17.31 -2.99
CA GLU A 41 -17.88 -16.15 -2.11
C GLU A 41 -17.35 -16.43 -0.70
N GLN A 42 -17.51 -17.66 -0.17
CA GLN A 42 -17.01 -18.00 1.18
C GLN A 42 -15.49 -18.01 1.22
N LEU A 43 -14.85 -18.60 0.20
CA LEU A 43 -13.39 -18.61 0.08
C LEU A 43 -12.83 -17.20 -0.13
N LEU A 44 -13.56 -16.35 -0.87
CA LEU A 44 -13.19 -14.94 -1.04
C LEU A 44 -13.30 -14.16 0.27
N ASP A 45 -14.37 -14.35 1.03
CA ASP A 45 -14.55 -13.71 2.34
C ASP A 45 -13.45 -14.14 3.33
N GLU A 46 -13.14 -15.43 3.40
CA GLU A 46 -12.03 -15.94 4.22
C GLU A 46 -10.69 -15.33 3.79
N PHE A 47 -10.45 -15.22 2.48
CA PHE A 47 -9.26 -14.58 1.94
C PHE A 47 -9.17 -13.10 2.37
N PHE A 48 -10.26 -12.34 2.26
CA PHE A 48 -10.30 -10.93 2.66
C PHE A 48 -10.12 -10.75 4.17
N GLN A 49 -10.76 -11.59 4.98
CA GLN A 49 -10.63 -11.54 6.42
C GLN A 49 -9.19 -11.87 6.85
N ARG A 50 -8.60 -12.92 6.27
CA ARG A 50 -7.22 -13.33 6.56
C ARG A 50 -6.20 -12.28 6.11
N SER A 51 -6.34 -11.73 4.91
CA SER A 51 -5.44 -10.70 4.40
C SER A 51 -5.51 -9.41 5.21
N THR A 52 -6.72 -9.02 5.65
CA THR A 52 -6.91 -7.86 6.54
C THR A 52 -6.26 -8.08 7.90
N TYR A 53 -6.44 -9.26 8.51
CA TYR A 53 -5.81 -9.60 9.77
C TYR A 53 -4.27 -9.62 9.66
N ARG A 54 -3.74 -10.24 8.60
CA ARG A 54 -2.29 -10.27 8.34
C ARG A 54 -1.72 -8.88 8.05
N LEU A 55 -2.48 -7.99 7.43
CA LEU A 55 -2.10 -6.59 7.27
C LEU A 55 -1.92 -5.91 8.62
N GLN A 56 -2.88 -6.07 9.53
CA GLN A 56 -2.78 -5.51 10.89
C GLN A 56 -1.51 -6.02 11.59
N LEU A 57 -1.27 -7.33 11.57
CA LEU A 57 -0.07 -7.92 12.15
C LEU A 57 1.21 -7.39 11.51
N TRP A 58 1.26 -7.27 10.19
CA TRP A 58 2.43 -6.75 9.49
C TRP A 58 2.73 -5.30 9.90
N VAL A 59 1.70 -4.44 9.96
CA VAL A 59 1.84 -3.06 10.45
C VAL A 59 2.33 -3.02 11.90
N GLU A 60 1.76 -3.86 12.77
CA GLU A 60 2.10 -3.88 14.21
C GLU A 60 3.45 -4.51 14.52
N LYS A 61 3.90 -5.50 13.76
CA LYS A 61 5.07 -6.33 14.11
C LYS A 61 6.29 -6.06 13.25
N ILE A 62 6.10 -5.60 12.02
CA ILE A 62 7.20 -5.32 11.09
C ILE A 62 7.42 -3.81 11.03
N ILE A 63 6.37 -3.05 10.73
CA ILE A 63 6.50 -1.60 10.56
C ILE A 63 6.67 -0.85 11.88
N SER A 64 6.09 -1.35 12.98
CA SER A 64 6.20 -0.68 14.30
C SER A 64 7.54 -0.93 15.01
N THR A 65 8.25 -2.01 14.68
CA THR A 65 9.46 -2.45 15.42
C THR A 65 10.74 -1.80 14.89
N SER A 66 10.68 -1.21 13.70
CA SER A 66 11.84 -0.54 13.10
C SER A 66 12.02 0.85 13.73
N ASP A 67 12.84 0.97 14.78
CA ASP A 67 13.18 2.24 15.45
C ASP A 67 13.93 3.23 14.55
N GLU A 68 14.39 2.77 13.38
CA GLU A 68 15.15 3.58 12.43
C GLU A 68 14.20 4.30 11.46
N GLY A 69 14.01 5.59 11.70
CA GLY A 69 13.11 6.44 10.90
C GLY A 69 13.31 6.35 9.39
N GLN A 70 12.20 6.47 8.64
CA GLN A 70 12.08 6.67 7.18
C GLN A 70 13.03 5.87 6.25
N LYS A 71 13.60 4.74 6.70
CA LYS A 71 14.33 3.83 5.80
C LYS A 71 13.34 3.09 4.89
N PRO A 72 13.70 2.86 3.61
CA PRO A 72 12.93 1.99 2.73
C PRO A 72 12.81 0.58 3.33
N LEU A 73 11.68 -0.09 3.07
CA LEU A 73 11.48 -1.47 3.47
C LEU A 73 12.59 -2.35 2.88
N GLN A 74 13.20 -3.17 3.73
CA GLN A 74 14.11 -4.23 3.31
C GLN A 74 13.30 -5.40 2.74
N ASP A 75 13.94 -6.25 1.93
CA ASP A 75 13.29 -7.40 1.28
C ASP A 75 12.54 -8.31 2.26
N HIS A 76 13.10 -8.52 3.46
CA HIS A 76 12.49 -9.35 4.51
C HIS A 76 11.33 -8.66 5.25
N GLU A 77 11.18 -7.35 5.09
CA GLU A 77 10.08 -6.56 5.64
C GLU A 77 8.91 -6.45 4.65
N LEU A 78 9.09 -6.93 3.41
CA LEU A 78 8.05 -6.86 2.39
C LEU A 78 6.84 -7.71 2.78
N PRO A 79 5.62 -7.17 2.60
CA PRO A 79 4.43 -7.93 2.89
C PRO A 79 4.27 -9.08 1.89
N PRO A 80 3.70 -10.22 2.32
CA PRO A 80 3.26 -11.26 1.40
C PRO A 80 2.15 -10.73 0.47
N LEU A 81 1.94 -11.40 -0.66
CA LEU A 81 1.06 -10.92 -1.74
C LEU A 81 -0.36 -10.56 -1.28
N ASP A 82 -0.97 -11.33 -0.39
CA ASP A 82 -2.33 -11.05 0.10
C ASP A 82 -2.38 -9.80 1.00
N VAL A 83 -1.34 -9.58 1.81
CA VAL A 83 -1.21 -8.35 2.61
C VAL A 83 -0.93 -7.15 1.70
N ALA A 84 -0.11 -7.34 0.66
CA ALA A 84 0.09 -6.33 -0.36
C ALA A 84 -1.24 -5.95 -1.01
N LEU A 85 -2.03 -6.93 -1.48
CA LEU A 85 -3.34 -6.67 -2.06
C LEU A 85 -4.30 -5.93 -1.11
N ALA A 86 -4.33 -6.32 0.17
CA ALA A 86 -5.15 -5.64 1.18
C ALA A 86 -4.69 -4.19 1.45
N LEU A 87 -3.37 -3.93 1.47
CA LEU A 87 -2.85 -2.58 1.61
C LEU A 87 -3.15 -1.74 0.35
N HIS A 88 -3.00 -2.34 -0.84
CA HIS A 88 -3.30 -1.68 -2.09
C HIS A 88 -4.78 -1.28 -2.17
N SER A 89 -5.71 -2.15 -1.77
CA SER A 89 -7.15 -1.84 -1.77
C SER A 89 -7.48 -0.69 -0.80
N LEU A 90 -6.79 -0.60 0.33
CA LEU A 90 -6.85 0.52 1.27
C LEU A 90 -6.42 1.85 0.61
N MET A 91 -5.34 1.81 -0.19
CA MET A 91 -4.81 2.97 -0.92
C MET A 91 -5.71 3.45 -2.06
N LEU A 92 -6.59 2.60 -2.61
CA LEU A 92 -7.56 3.00 -3.63
C LEU A 92 -8.57 4.05 -3.12
N SER A 93 -8.70 4.22 -1.80
CA SER A 93 -9.44 5.32 -1.19
C SER A 93 -8.50 6.25 -0.42
N PRO A 94 -7.92 7.26 -1.08
CA PRO A 94 -6.90 8.12 -0.47
C PRO A 94 -7.35 8.79 0.84
N ARG A 95 -8.63 9.17 0.92
CA ARG A 95 -9.22 9.75 2.12
C ARG A 95 -9.28 8.74 3.28
N ARG A 96 -9.80 7.54 3.05
CA ARG A 96 -9.87 6.50 4.09
C ARG A 96 -8.48 6.05 4.50
N TYR A 97 -7.57 5.88 3.54
CA TYR A 97 -6.18 5.58 3.82
C TYR A 97 -5.54 6.63 4.74
N PHE A 98 -5.76 7.92 4.47
CA PHE A 98 -5.28 8.99 5.34
C PHE A 98 -5.89 8.90 6.74
N GLU A 99 -7.21 8.79 6.86
CA GLU A 99 -7.92 8.69 8.14
C GLU A 99 -7.42 7.47 8.95
N ASP A 100 -7.31 6.30 8.32
CA ASP A 100 -6.79 5.08 8.95
C ASP A 100 -5.31 5.22 9.34
N SER A 101 -4.49 5.88 8.52
CA SER A 101 -3.09 6.16 8.83
C SER A 101 -2.89 7.15 9.99
N VAL A 102 -3.94 7.87 10.39
CA VAL A 102 -3.90 8.79 11.54
C VAL A 102 -4.44 8.12 12.79
N ILE A 103 -5.52 7.36 12.66
CA ILE A 103 -6.32 6.85 13.78
C ILE A 103 -5.89 5.43 14.15
N ARG A 104 -5.80 4.53 13.17
CA ARG A 104 -5.69 3.08 13.40
C ARG A 104 -4.27 2.55 13.19
N PHE A 105 -3.63 3.00 12.13
CA PHE A 105 -2.35 2.49 11.66
C PHE A 105 -1.37 3.65 11.46
N LYS A 106 -0.98 4.32 12.55
CA LYS A 106 -0.05 5.46 12.53
C LYS A 106 1.24 5.18 11.76
N GLN A 107 1.63 3.92 11.73
CA GLN A 107 2.82 3.39 11.09
C GLN A 107 2.70 3.37 9.55
N LEU A 108 1.48 3.35 8.99
CA LEU A 108 1.28 3.44 7.52
C LEU A 108 1.78 4.77 6.94
N LYS A 109 1.96 5.81 7.76
CA LYS A 109 2.64 7.04 7.34
C LYS A 109 4.10 6.81 6.91
N ARG A 110 4.74 5.73 7.39
CA ARG A 110 6.09 5.32 6.97
C ARG A 110 6.08 4.63 5.61
N VAL A 111 4.96 4.02 5.24
CA VAL A 111 4.77 3.34 3.95
C VAL A 111 4.32 4.36 2.90
N SER A 112 4.92 5.56 2.91
CA SER A 112 4.58 6.65 1.98
C SER A 112 5.00 6.36 0.54
N GLU A 113 5.95 5.45 0.36
CA GLU A 113 6.38 4.90 -0.93
C GLU A 113 6.07 3.41 -0.92
N TYR A 114 4.81 3.06 -1.13
CA TYR A 114 4.41 1.67 -1.26
C TYR A 114 5.11 1.06 -2.49
N PRO A 115 5.92 0.01 -2.33
CA PRO A 115 6.81 -0.43 -3.40
C PRO A 115 6.05 -1.32 -4.39
N LEU A 116 5.17 -0.72 -5.19
CA LEU A 116 4.42 -1.43 -6.24
C LEU A 116 5.30 -2.17 -7.21
N SER A 117 6.46 -1.58 -7.54
CA SER A 117 7.46 -2.20 -8.40
C SER A 117 7.96 -3.53 -7.83
N MET A 118 8.01 -3.68 -6.49
CA MET A 118 8.38 -4.93 -5.84
C MET A 118 7.24 -5.94 -5.84
N ILE A 119 5.98 -5.49 -5.77
CA ILE A 119 4.81 -6.38 -5.79
C ILE A 119 4.61 -7.02 -7.16
N VAL A 120 4.87 -6.28 -8.24
CA VAL A 120 4.83 -6.85 -9.60
C VAL A 120 5.73 -8.07 -9.72
N CYS A 121 6.89 -8.07 -9.04
CA CYS A 121 7.82 -9.21 -9.05
C CYS A 121 7.19 -10.51 -8.50
N PHE A 122 6.20 -10.42 -7.60
CA PHE A 122 5.51 -11.60 -7.07
C PHE A 122 4.39 -12.13 -7.99
N VAL A 123 4.04 -11.38 -9.04
CA VAL A 123 2.83 -11.61 -9.85
C VAL A 123 3.17 -11.93 -11.32
N THR A 124 4.37 -11.60 -11.78
CA THR A 124 4.93 -11.97 -13.10
C THR A 124 5.84 -13.18 -13.00
#